data_AF-A0A7S2KXF9-F1
#
_entry.id   AF-A0A7S2KXF9-F1
#
_cell.length_a   1.000
_cell.length_b   1.000
_cell.length_c   1.000
_cell.angle_alpha   90.00
_cell.angle_beta   90.00
_cell.angle_gamma   90.00
#
_symmetry.space_group_name_H-M   'P 1'
#
loop_
_entity.id
_entity.type
_entity.pdbx_description
1 polymer ?
#
loop_
_entity_poly.entity_id
_entity_poly.type
_entity_poly.pdbx_seq_one_letter_code
_entity_poly.pdbx_strand_id
1 'polypeptide(L)'
;DIRNEPRPWVKDGTSILPWWGLETSMLSLFGYHFVDWRRAASRGAVAVWKGNPVTTVVIEGNWFSSNLAHVTDLPLMLAQDCLRSRVIYSLHEYSWYSAAYVVWSHLAGPFELLGFLQDITNEYFTEAKARDDVQSEHSFTEMPYDRFADMRQEAGFFLQRDDIAPVWVSEIGGMQRYASKWHNNTKRFFREVDASWCWWPLDPQKVPRDFDPEDPDGQLDLYGI
;
A
#
# COMPACT_ATOMS: atom_id res chain seq x y z
N ASP A 1 -2.89 13.50 -5.47
CA ASP A 1 -2.73 12.04 -5.46
C ASP A 1 -2.20 11.66 -6.84
N ILE A 2 -0.94 11.22 -6.93
CA ILE A 2 -0.28 10.91 -8.20
C ILE A 2 -0.58 9.50 -8.71
N ARG A 3 -1.35 8.69 -7.95
CA ARG A 3 -1.82 7.35 -8.35
C ARG A 3 -0.68 6.47 -8.90
N ASN A 4 0.45 6.49 -8.22
CA ASN A 4 1.67 5.75 -8.54
C ASN A 4 1.55 4.25 -8.24
N GLU A 5 0.58 3.86 -7.43
CA GLU A 5 0.40 2.49 -6.96
C GLU A 5 -0.63 1.70 -7.78
N PRO A 6 -0.49 0.37 -7.87
CA PRO A 6 -1.45 -0.47 -8.56
C PRO A 6 -2.82 -0.43 -7.85
N ARG A 7 -3.86 0.06 -8.53
CA ARG A 7 -5.23 0.17 -8.01
C ARG A 7 -6.23 -0.76 -8.71
N PRO A 8 -7.31 -1.15 -8.01
CA PRO A 8 -8.49 -1.72 -8.63
C PRO A 8 -9.01 -0.87 -9.79
N TRP A 9 -9.46 -1.52 -10.85
CA TRP A 9 -10.12 -0.87 -11.97
C TRP A 9 -11.36 -1.65 -12.39
N VAL A 10 -12.47 -0.96 -12.65
CA VAL A 10 -13.70 -1.59 -13.14
C VAL A 10 -13.77 -1.48 -14.66
N LYS A 11 -13.90 -2.62 -15.33
CA LYS A 11 -14.11 -2.71 -16.78
C LYS A 11 -15.31 -3.59 -17.06
N ASP A 12 -16.31 -3.06 -17.75
CA ASP A 12 -17.51 -3.79 -18.18
C ASP A 12 -18.21 -4.53 -17.02
N GLY A 13 -18.30 -3.88 -15.85
CA GLY A 13 -18.90 -4.45 -14.63
C GLY A 13 -18.02 -5.47 -13.89
N THR A 14 -16.82 -5.77 -14.39
CA THR A 14 -15.84 -6.64 -13.74
C THR A 14 -14.79 -5.81 -13.01
N SER A 15 -14.54 -6.10 -11.73
CA SER A 15 -13.48 -5.48 -10.94
C SER A 15 -12.15 -6.18 -11.18
N ILE A 16 -11.22 -5.53 -11.85
CA ILE A 16 -9.86 -6.00 -12.07
C ILE A 16 -8.99 -5.55 -10.90
N LEU A 17 -8.37 -6.51 -10.22
CA LEU A 17 -7.57 -6.29 -9.02
C LEU A 17 -6.11 -6.65 -9.32
N PRO A 18 -5.16 -5.70 -9.29
CA PRO A 18 -3.76 -6.04 -9.39
C PRO A 18 -3.32 -6.81 -8.13
N TRP A 19 -2.64 -7.93 -8.33
CA TRP A 19 -2.18 -8.80 -7.25
C TRP A 19 -0.79 -9.35 -7.52
N TRP A 20 -0.03 -9.62 -6.46
CA TRP A 20 1.30 -10.21 -6.60
C TRP A 20 1.20 -11.72 -6.79
N GLY A 21 1.45 -12.19 -8.02
CA GLY A 21 1.65 -13.61 -8.28
C GLY A 21 0.39 -14.47 -8.34
N LEU A 22 -0.81 -13.90 -8.19
CA LEU A 22 -2.08 -14.60 -8.45
C LEU A 22 -2.68 -14.12 -9.77
N GLU A 23 -2.86 -15.05 -10.69
CA GLU A 23 -3.75 -14.89 -11.83
C GLU A 23 -4.93 -15.83 -11.60
N THR A 24 -6.16 -15.31 -11.66
CA THR A 24 -7.43 -16.02 -11.41
C THR A 24 -7.65 -16.55 -9.99
N SER A 25 -8.68 -16.02 -9.31
CA SER A 25 -9.21 -16.58 -8.06
C SER A 25 -10.63 -17.10 -8.24
N MET A 26 -11.11 -17.88 -7.25
CA MET A 26 -12.53 -18.20 -7.11
C MET A 26 -13.42 -16.95 -7.03
N LEU A 27 -12.85 -15.78 -6.71
CA LEU A 27 -13.57 -14.51 -6.69
C LEU A 27 -13.96 -14.02 -8.09
N SER A 28 -13.43 -14.63 -9.15
CA SER A 28 -13.88 -14.38 -10.53
C SER A 28 -15.35 -14.74 -10.74
N LEU A 29 -15.87 -15.75 -10.00
CA LEU A 29 -17.30 -16.09 -9.97
C LEU A 29 -18.16 -14.98 -9.35
N PHE A 30 -17.54 -14.07 -8.57
CA PHE A 30 -18.19 -12.93 -7.93
C PHE A 30 -17.83 -11.59 -8.60
N GLY A 31 -17.29 -11.62 -9.83
CA GLY A 31 -16.97 -10.41 -10.59
C GLY A 31 -15.62 -9.76 -10.27
N TYR A 32 -14.73 -10.45 -9.55
CA TYR A 32 -13.37 -9.98 -9.25
C TYR A 32 -12.32 -10.76 -10.03
N HIS A 33 -11.52 -10.06 -10.84
CA HIS A 33 -10.49 -10.66 -11.67
C HIS A 33 -9.09 -10.19 -11.24
N PHE A 34 -8.29 -11.10 -10.67
CA PHE A 34 -6.90 -10.77 -10.34
C PHE A 34 -5.98 -10.79 -11.57
N VAL A 35 -5.09 -9.80 -11.64
CA VAL A 35 -4.03 -9.72 -12.65
C VAL A 35 -2.67 -9.65 -11.96
N ASP A 36 -1.68 -10.39 -12.48
CA ASP A 36 -0.36 -10.46 -11.85
C ASP A 36 0.42 -9.15 -12.02
N TRP A 37 0.41 -8.33 -10.97
CA TRP A 37 1.16 -7.07 -10.88
C TRP A 37 2.66 -7.30 -11.07
N ARG A 38 3.22 -8.39 -10.52
CA ARG A 38 4.64 -8.72 -10.66
C ARG A 38 5.06 -8.86 -12.13
N ARG A 39 4.19 -9.42 -13.00
CA ARG A 39 4.44 -9.48 -14.45
C ARG A 39 4.45 -8.10 -15.10
N ALA A 40 3.52 -7.24 -14.72
CA ALA A 40 3.48 -5.86 -15.21
C ALA A 40 4.72 -5.08 -14.74
N ALA A 41 5.04 -5.13 -13.45
CA ALA A 41 6.24 -4.55 -12.85
C ALA A 41 7.53 -5.02 -13.53
N SER A 42 7.68 -6.33 -13.77
CA SER A 42 8.85 -6.89 -14.46
C SER A 42 9.00 -6.35 -15.89
N ARG A 43 7.89 -6.25 -16.64
CA ARG A 43 7.90 -5.69 -17.99
C ARG A 43 8.24 -4.20 -17.99
N GLY A 44 7.68 -3.44 -17.03
CA GLY A 44 7.98 -2.02 -16.84
C GLY A 44 9.46 -1.79 -16.55
N ALA A 45 10.02 -2.54 -15.60
CA ALA A 45 11.44 -2.47 -15.25
C ALA A 45 12.35 -2.76 -16.46
N VAL A 46 12.06 -3.82 -17.22
CA VAL A 46 12.81 -4.15 -18.43
C VAL A 46 12.69 -3.05 -19.48
N ALA A 47 11.53 -2.43 -19.64
CA ALA A 47 11.35 -1.31 -20.57
C ALA A 47 12.19 -0.10 -20.16
N VAL A 48 12.24 0.23 -18.86
CA VAL A 48 13.10 1.28 -18.31
C VAL A 48 14.57 0.98 -18.61
N TRP A 49 15.05 -0.24 -18.33
CA TRP A 49 16.45 -0.59 -18.55
C TRP A 49 16.87 -0.68 -20.01
N LYS A 50 15.94 -0.94 -20.94
CA LYS A 50 16.19 -0.80 -22.38
C LYS A 50 16.49 0.65 -22.78
N GLY A 51 15.87 1.62 -22.11
CA GLY A 51 16.13 3.04 -22.34
C GLY A 51 17.37 3.55 -21.58
N ASN A 52 17.52 3.14 -20.32
CA ASN A 52 18.67 3.48 -19.50
C ASN A 52 19.06 2.28 -18.60
N PRO A 53 20.13 1.54 -18.96
CA PRO A 53 20.51 0.34 -18.25
C PRO A 53 21.13 0.62 -16.89
N VAL A 54 21.46 1.87 -16.52
CA VAL A 54 22.00 2.21 -15.19
C VAL A 54 20.93 2.61 -14.16
N THR A 55 19.68 2.79 -14.59
CA THR A 55 18.59 3.28 -13.73
C THR A 55 18.18 2.27 -12.66
N THR A 56 17.86 2.78 -11.46
CA THR A 56 17.15 2.05 -10.41
C THR A 56 15.64 2.13 -10.66
N VAL A 57 14.94 1.00 -10.47
CA VAL A 57 13.48 0.94 -10.58
C VAL A 57 12.87 0.77 -9.21
N VAL A 58 11.80 1.50 -8.94
CA VAL A 58 11.02 1.40 -7.70
C VAL A 58 9.77 0.58 -8.01
N ILE A 59 9.58 -0.51 -7.27
CA ILE A 59 8.45 -1.44 -7.44
C ILE A 59 7.61 -1.44 -6.18
N GLU A 60 6.39 -0.94 -6.31
CA GLU A 60 5.41 -0.87 -5.24
C GLU A 60 4.71 -2.20 -4.98
N GLY A 61 4.24 -2.38 -3.75
CA GLY A 61 3.46 -3.53 -3.33
C GLY A 61 2.00 -3.47 -3.80
N ASN A 62 1.23 -4.48 -3.41
CA ASN A 62 -0.22 -4.46 -3.63
C ASN A 62 -0.91 -3.59 -2.57
N TRP A 63 -2.23 -3.43 -2.75
CA TRP A 63 -3.11 -2.88 -1.73
C TRP A 63 -2.69 -1.49 -1.28
N PHE A 64 -2.70 -0.56 -2.24
CA PHE A 64 -2.21 0.80 -2.04
C PHE A 64 -0.74 0.84 -1.60
N SER A 65 0.08 -0.05 -2.16
CA SER A 65 1.49 -0.22 -1.82
C SER A 65 1.75 -0.59 -0.34
N SER A 66 0.80 -1.20 0.36
CA SER A 66 0.98 -1.54 1.79
C SER A 66 1.52 -2.96 2.02
N ASN A 67 1.69 -3.77 0.97
CA ASN A 67 2.00 -5.20 1.14
C ASN A 67 2.94 -5.76 0.05
N LEU A 68 4.07 -6.30 0.50
CA LEU A 68 5.14 -6.97 -0.24
C LEU A 68 5.40 -8.40 0.27
N ALA A 69 4.53 -8.99 1.08
CA ALA A 69 4.77 -10.27 1.75
C ALA A 69 5.14 -11.43 0.81
N HIS A 70 4.71 -11.38 -0.46
CA HIS A 70 4.90 -12.45 -1.45
C HIS A 70 6.05 -12.22 -2.44
N VAL A 71 6.84 -11.14 -2.29
CA VAL A 71 7.88 -10.82 -3.29
C VAL A 71 9.02 -11.84 -3.31
N THR A 72 9.28 -12.52 -2.20
CA THR A 72 10.29 -13.59 -2.12
C THR A 72 9.78 -14.93 -2.64
N ASP A 73 8.51 -15.23 -2.39
CA ASP A 73 7.87 -16.48 -2.86
C ASP A 73 7.76 -16.48 -4.39
N LEU A 74 7.41 -15.32 -4.95
CA LEU A 74 7.20 -15.11 -6.37
C LEU A 74 8.03 -13.90 -6.81
N PRO A 75 9.34 -14.06 -7.07
CA PRO A 75 10.22 -12.96 -7.43
C PRO A 75 9.91 -12.39 -8.83
N LEU A 76 10.34 -11.16 -9.08
CA LEU A 76 10.23 -10.51 -10.39
C LEU A 76 10.83 -11.40 -11.50
N MET A 77 10.20 -11.35 -12.68
CA MET A 77 10.60 -12.12 -13.86
C MET A 77 11.73 -11.42 -14.61
N LEU A 78 12.90 -11.37 -13.99
CA LEU A 78 14.09 -10.74 -14.56
C LEU A 78 15.00 -11.82 -15.18
N ALA A 79 15.51 -11.56 -16.39
CA ALA A 79 16.36 -12.52 -17.11
C ALA A 79 17.76 -12.66 -16.52
N GLN A 80 18.22 -11.70 -15.71
CA GLN A 80 19.56 -11.67 -15.15
C GLN A 80 19.48 -11.28 -13.67
N ASP A 81 20.23 -11.98 -12.81
CA ASP A 81 20.21 -11.73 -11.36
C ASP A 81 20.80 -10.37 -10.99
N CYS A 82 21.76 -9.86 -11.76
CA CYS A 82 22.33 -8.54 -11.54
C CYS A 82 21.29 -7.41 -11.65
N LEU A 83 20.17 -7.64 -12.35
CA LEU A 83 19.08 -6.66 -12.44
C LEU A 83 18.31 -6.52 -11.12
N ARG A 84 18.36 -7.52 -10.24
CA ARG A 84 17.73 -7.44 -8.91
C ARG A 84 18.39 -6.39 -8.03
N SER A 85 19.70 -6.17 -8.17
CA SER A 85 20.45 -5.13 -7.45
C SER A 85 20.02 -3.69 -7.79
N ARG A 86 19.15 -3.53 -8.79
CA ARG A 86 18.65 -2.24 -9.28
C ARG A 86 17.17 -2.05 -8.96
N VAL A 87 16.59 -2.93 -8.14
CA VAL A 87 15.21 -2.87 -7.70
C VAL A 87 15.19 -2.36 -6.26
N ILE A 88 14.39 -1.33 -6.02
CA ILE A 88 13.97 -0.92 -4.70
C ILE A 88 12.50 -1.29 -4.57
N TYR A 89 12.13 -1.98 -3.49
CA TYR A 89 10.74 -2.19 -3.18
C TYR A 89 10.19 -0.99 -2.41
N SER A 90 8.95 -0.62 -2.68
CA SER A 90 8.33 0.51 -2.03
C SER A 90 7.06 0.16 -1.29
N LEU A 91 6.91 0.76 -0.13
CA LEU A 91 5.72 0.70 0.71
C LEU A 91 5.13 2.10 0.93
N HIS A 92 3.84 2.15 1.20
CA HIS A 92 3.20 3.33 1.78
C HIS A 92 2.93 3.08 3.27
N GLU A 93 2.93 4.13 4.09
CA GLU A 93 2.63 4.09 5.52
C GLU A 93 1.62 5.18 5.94
N TYR A 94 0.41 4.79 6.29
CA TYR A 94 -0.67 5.63 6.79
C TYR A 94 -1.36 4.97 7.99
N SER A 95 -2.00 5.78 8.83
CA SER A 95 -2.69 5.34 10.06
C SER A 95 -3.71 4.22 9.85
N TRP A 96 -4.42 4.25 8.73
CA TRP A 96 -5.47 3.28 8.41
C TRP A 96 -4.94 1.94 7.88
N TYR A 97 -3.66 1.83 7.51
CA TYR A 97 -3.13 0.57 6.96
C TYR A 97 -3.17 -0.58 7.95
N SER A 98 -3.07 -0.29 9.24
CA SER A 98 -3.14 -1.35 10.25
C SER A 98 -4.51 -2.03 10.29
N ALA A 99 -5.59 -1.31 10.01
CA ALA A 99 -6.92 -1.89 9.84
C ALA A 99 -6.95 -2.83 8.62
N ALA A 100 -6.47 -2.31 7.49
CA ALA A 100 -6.50 -3.01 6.23
C ALA A 100 -5.61 -4.28 6.22
N TYR A 101 -4.45 -4.22 6.89
CA TYR A 101 -3.57 -5.37 7.06
C TYR A 101 -4.20 -6.44 7.96
N VAL A 102 -4.86 -6.06 9.06
CA VAL A 102 -5.53 -7.05 9.94
C VAL A 102 -6.62 -7.78 9.17
N VAL A 103 -7.51 -7.04 8.51
CA VAL A 103 -8.52 -7.63 7.61
C VAL A 103 -7.85 -8.58 6.61
N TRP A 104 -6.72 -8.16 6.01
CA TRP A 104 -6.00 -8.97 5.04
C TRP A 104 -5.31 -10.22 5.59
N SER A 105 -4.71 -10.16 6.78
CA SER A 105 -4.07 -11.32 7.42
C SER A 105 -5.06 -12.46 7.65
N HIS A 106 -6.34 -12.11 7.88
CA HIS A 106 -7.46 -13.05 7.96
C HIS A 106 -7.91 -13.57 6.57
N LEU A 107 -7.70 -12.82 5.49
CA LEU A 107 -7.96 -13.27 4.10
C LEU A 107 -6.99 -14.34 3.60
N ALA A 108 -5.76 -14.39 4.13
CA ALA A 108 -4.71 -15.30 3.65
C ALA A 108 -4.87 -16.76 4.12
N GLY A 109 -5.81 -17.02 5.05
CA GLY A 109 -6.14 -18.36 5.54
C GLY A 109 -7.27 -19.03 4.73
N PRO A 110 -7.08 -20.21 4.12
CA PRO A 110 -8.10 -20.86 3.27
C PRO A 110 -9.38 -21.28 3.99
N PHE A 111 -9.45 -21.17 5.33
CA PHE A 111 -10.62 -21.52 6.15
C PHE A 111 -11.36 -20.32 6.77
N GLU A 112 -10.93 -19.08 6.51
CA GLU A 112 -11.52 -17.87 7.13
C GLU A 112 -12.52 -17.12 6.21
N LEU A 113 -12.81 -17.67 5.04
CA LEU A 113 -13.69 -17.08 4.01
C LEU A 113 -15.14 -16.78 4.49
N LEU A 114 -15.66 -17.49 5.50
CA LEU A 114 -17.02 -17.27 6.01
C LEU A 114 -17.10 -16.12 7.02
N GLY A 115 -16.08 -15.93 7.87
CA GLY A 115 -15.98 -14.74 8.74
C GLY A 115 -15.84 -13.46 7.91
N PHE A 116 -15.07 -13.55 6.84
CA PHE A 116 -14.92 -12.50 5.82
C PHE A 116 -16.24 -12.00 5.21
N LEU A 117 -17.17 -12.88 4.81
CA LEU A 117 -18.44 -12.44 4.23
C LEU A 117 -19.34 -11.75 5.26
N GLN A 118 -19.24 -12.15 6.52
CA GLN A 118 -19.97 -11.56 7.64
C GLN A 118 -19.40 -10.19 8.06
N ASP A 119 -18.08 -10.02 7.96
CA ASP A 119 -17.42 -8.75 8.30
C ASP A 119 -17.36 -7.76 7.13
N ILE A 120 -17.33 -8.21 5.87
CA ILE A 120 -17.64 -7.32 4.72
C ILE A 120 -19.06 -6.75 4.85
N THR A 121 -20.03 -7.55 5.27
CA THR A 121 -21.41 -7.06 5.42
C THR A 121 -21.57 -6.14 6.63
N ASN A 122 -20.78 -6.33 7.70
CA ASN A 122 -20.86 -5.51 8.91
C ASN A 122 -19.93 -4.28 8.92
N GLU A 123 -18.78 -4.31 8.25
CA GLU A 123 -17.77 -3.25 8.31
C GLU A 123 -17.69 -2.48 6.97
N TYR A 124 -17.69 -3.17 5.82
CA TYR A 124 -17.70 -2.50 4.51
C TYR A 124 -19.03 -1.82 4.19
N PHE A 125 -20.19 -2.30 4.65
CA PHE A 125 -21.47 -1.61 4.39
C PHE A 125 -21.89 -0.60 5.46
N THR A 126 -21.32 -0.69 6.66
CA THR A 126 -21.61 0.27 7.74
C THR A 126 -20.58 1.40 7.77
N GLU A 127 -19.32 1.16 7.36
CA GLU A 127 -18.26 2.16 7.34
C GLU A 127 -17.85 2.68 5.95
N ALA A 128 -18.19 2.02 4.82
CA ALA A 128 -18.08 2.70 3.51
C ALA A 128 -19.12 3.83 3.34
N LYS A 129 -20.02 4.00 4.32
CA LYS A 129 -20.86 5.20 4.50
C LYS A 129 -20.41 6.07 5.68
N ALA A 130 -19.45 5.63 6.49
CA ALA A 130 -18.88 6.40 7.58
C ALA A 130 -17.71 7.24 7.06
N ARG A 131 -18.06 8.26 6.26
CA ARG A 131 -17.22 9.41 5.88
C ARG A 131 -15.89 9.05 5.20
N ASP A 132 -15.68 9.61 4.02
CA ASP A 132 -14.40 9.66 3.29
C ASP A 132 -13.30 10.49 4.02
N ASP A 133 -13.34 10.47 5.34
CA ASP A 133 -12.43 11.16 6.22
C ASP A 133 -11.30 10.17 6.57
N VAL A 134 -10.32 10.08 5.67
CA VAL A 134 -9.06 9.30 5.78
C VAL A 134 -8.21 9.73 7.02
N GLN A 135 -8.81 10.54 7.91
CA GLN A 135 -8.19 11.42 8.90
C GLN A 135 -8.84 11.30 10.28
N SER A 136 -9.87 10.45 10.46
CA SER A 136 -10.41 10.17 11.79
C SER A 136 -9.52 9.19 12.56
N GLU A 137 -9.41 9.36 13.88
CA GLU A 137 -8.67 8.44 14.76
C GLU A 137 -9.35 7.06 14.72
N HIS A 138 -8.77 6.13 13.96
CA HIS A 138 -9.22 4.74 13.93
C HIS A 138 -8.68 3.99 15.16
N SER A 139 -9.39 2.97 15.64
CA SER A 139 -8.95 2.11 16.76
C SER A 139 -7.52 1.54 16.57
N PHE A 140 -7.07 1.44 15.33
CA PHE A 140 -5.73 0.99 14.95
C PHE A 140 -4.63 2.04 15.10
N THR A 141 -4.96 3.33 15.26
CA THR A 141 -3.96 4.35 15.62
C THR A 141 -3.38 4.12 17.00
N GLU A 142 -4.09 3.39 17.86
CA GLU A 142 -3.71 3.12 19.26
C GLU A 142 -2.99 1.78 19.48
N MET A 143 -2.53 1.14 18.40
CA MET A 143 -1.85 -0.15 18.46
C MET A 143 -0.57 -0.12 19.32
N PRO A 144 -0.31 -1.14 20.18
CA PRO A 144 0.96 -1.31 20.86
C PRO A 144 2.14 -1.43 19.88
N TYR A 145 3.31 -0.95 20.29
CA TYR A 145 4.48 -0.89 19.39
C TYR A 145 4.88 -2.25 18.83
N ASP A 146 4.92 -3.31 19.65
CA ASP A 146 5.41 -4.62 19.21
C ASP A 146 4.55 -5.16 18.06
N ARG A 147 3.21 -5.11 18.21
CA ARG A 147 2.28 -5.48 17.14
C ARG A 147 2.42 -4.58 15.91
N PHE A 148 2.62 -3.28 16.11
CA PHE A 148 2.85 -2.35 15.01
C PHE A 148 4.10 -2.74 14.21
N ALA A 149 5.20 -3.03 14.90
CA ALA A 149 6.47 -3.40 14.30
C ALA A 149 6.38 -4.75 13.58
N ASP A 150 5.78 -5.77 14.20
CA ASP A 150 5.59 -7.10 13.60
C ASP A 150 4.83 -7.00 12.28
N MET A 151 3.74 -6.25 12.23
CA MET A 151 2.96 -6.07 11.00
C MET A 151 3.77 -5.41 9.88
N ARG A 152 4.65 -4.44 10.18
CA ARG A 152 5.49 -3.81 9.14
C ARG A 152 6.62 -4.74 8.69
N GLN A 153 7.17 -5.53 9.61
CA GLN A 153 8.15 -6.56 9.29
C GLN A 153 7.54 -7.58 8.32
N GLU A 154 6.36 -8.11 8.63
CA GLU A 154 5.65 -9.05 7.77
C GLU A 154 5.22 -8.42 6.43
N ALA A 155 4.76 -7.16 6.45
CA ALA A 155 4.29 -6.47 5.26
C ALA A 155 5.39 -6.20 4.23
N GLY A 156 6.64 -6.02 4.64
CA GLY A 156 7.73 -5.83 3.67
C GLY A 156 9.10 -5.47 4.26
N PHE A 157 9.19 -5.03 5.51
CA PHE A 157 10.50 -4.72 6.12
C PHE A 157 11.38 -5.95 6.37
N PHE A 158 10.82 -7.17 6.30
CA PHE A 158 11.61 -8.40 6.26
C PHE A 158 12.65 -8.39 5.13
N LEU A 159 12.39 -7.70 4.01
CA LEU A 159 13.32 -7.58 2.89
C LEU A 159 14.61 -6.86 3.28
N GLN A 160 14.50 -5.83 4.12
CA GLN A 160 15.65 -5.09 4.63
C GLN A 160 16.31 -5.85 5.79
N ARG A 161 15.51 -6.42 6.70
CA ARG A 161 15.99 -7.22 7.84
C ARG A 161 16.86 -8.41 7.38
N ASP A 162 16.44 -9.08 6.31
CA ASP A 162 17.05 -10.31 5.82
C ASP A 162 18.05 -10.06 4.68
N ASP A 163 18.44 -8.80 4.42
CA ASP A 163 19.38 -8.37 3.38
C ASP A 163 19.00 -8.87 1.97
N ILE A 164 17.69 -8.86 1.66
CA ILE A 164 17.14 -9.33 0.39
C ILE A 164 17.08 -8.19 -0.63
N ALA A 165 16.55 -7.04 -0.21
CA ALA A 165 16.42 -5.86 -1.05
C ALA A 165 16.20 -4.59 -0.21
N PRO A 166 16.60 -3.41 -0.71
CA PRO A 166 16.26 -2.14 -0.08
C PRO A 166 14.74 -1.89 -0.13
N VAL A 167 14.22 -1.35 0.96
CA VAL A 167 12.83 -0.90 1.09
C VAL A 167 12.81 0.62 1.25
N TRP A 168 11.98 1.28 0.46
CA TRP A 168 11.69 2.70 0.58
C TRP A 168 10.23 2.90 0.98
N VAL A 169 9.96 3.80 1.93
CA VAL A 169 8.58 4.23 2.19
C VAL A 169 8.28 5.45 1.33
N SER A 170 7.70 5.26 0.15
CA SER A 170 7.48 6.35 -0.83
C SER A 170 6.38 7.32 -0.41
N GLU A 171 5.48 6.91 0.47
CA GLU A 171 4.46 7.81 1.03
C GLU A 171 4.27 7.57 2.52
N ILE A 172 4.39 8.63 3.31
CA ILE A 172 3.91 8.68 4.68
C ILE A 172 3.29 10.05 4.94
N GLY A 173 2.11 10.08 5.54
CA GLY A 173 1.40 11.35 5.77
C GLY A 173 0.32 11.28 6.83
N GLY A 174 -0.04 12.45 7.35
CA GLY A 174 -1.17 12.62 8.26
C GLY A 174 -1.50 14.09 8.47
N MET A 175 -2.76 14.41 8.78
CA MET A 175 -3.20 15.79 9.00
C MET A 175 -2.69 16.40 10.30
N GLN A 176 -2.53 15.60 11.35
CA GLN A 176 -2.09 16.06 12.66
C GLN A 176 -0.64 15.65 12.90
N ARG A 177 0.27 16.62 12.81
CA ARG A 177 1.61 16.45 13.37
C ARG A 177 1.44 16.45 14.89
N TYR A 178 1.93 15.39 15.54
CA TYR A 178 2.15 15.28 17.00
C TYR A 178 1.10 14.63 17.93
N ALA A 179 -0.01 14.04 17.48
CA ALA A 179 -1.02 13.54 18.43
C ALA A 179 -1.25 12.01 18.47
N SER A 180 -0.91 11.25 17.44
CA SER A 180 -1.30 9.82 17.38
C SER A 180 -0.18 8.85 17.78
N LYS A 181 -0.58 7.76 18.44
CA LYS A 181 0.33 6.66 18.78
C LYS A 181 0.89 5.97 17.53
N TRP A 182 0.14 5.92 16.43
CA TRP A 182 0.64 5.55 15.10
C TRP A 182 1.87 6.36 14.71
N HIS A 183 1.79 7.70 14.70
CA HIS A 183 2.90 8.53 14.25
C HIS A 183 4.16 8.34 15.13
N ASN A 184 3.97 8.16 16.44
CA ASN A 184 5.07 7.87 17.35
C ASN A 184 5.67 6.48 17.13
N ASN A 185 4.84 5.46 16.90
CA ASN A 185 5.31 4.12 16.54
C ASN A 185 6.05 4.13 15.19
N THR A 186 5.54 4.82 14.18
CA THR A 186 6.18 4.92 12.86
C THR A 186 7.55 5.57 12.96
N LYS A 187 7.69 6.70 13.67
CA LYS A 187 9.01 7.32 13.91
C LYS A 187 9.97 6.41 14.65
N ARG A 188 9.48 5.70 15.68
CA ARG A 188 10.29 4.75 16.45
C ARG A 188 10.77 3.61 15.55
N PHE A 189 9.85 3.00 14.81
CA PHE A 189 10.14 1.89 13.90
C PHE A 189 11.11 2.29 12.79
N PHE A 190 10.87 3.42 12.11
CA PHE A 190 11.76 3.91 11.05
C PHE A 190 13.17 4.20 11.54
N ARG A 191 13.32 4.66 12.79
CA ARG A 191 14.64 4.82 13.40
C ARG A 191 15.29 3.47 13.72
N GLU A 192 14.53 2.51 14.22
CA GLU A 192 15.05 1.18 14.57
C GLU A 192 15.52 0.39 13.35
N VAL A 193 14.81 0.50 12.22
CA VAL A 193 15.15 -0.21 10.97
C VAL A 193 15.98 0.62 9.98
N ASP A 194 16.33 1.87 10.31
CA ASP A 194 16.99 2.81 9.40
C ASP A 194 16.25 2.95 8.05
N ALA A 195 14.95 3.23 8.12
CA ALA A 195 14.10 3.32 6.94
C ALA A 195 14.41 4.59 6.12
N SER A 196 14.51 4.43 4.80
CA SER A 196 14.37 5.56 3.87
C SER A 196 12.89 5.86 3.66
N TRP A 197 12.48 7.13 3.66
CA TRP A 197 11.07 7.52 3.54
C TRP A 197 10.87 8.87 2.86
N CYS A 198 9.65 9.14 2.40
CA CYS A 198 9.23 10.41 1.80
C CYS A 198 7.88 10.85 2.37
N TRP A 199 7.80 12.11 2.83
CA TRP A 199 6.56 12.68 3.37
C TRP A 199 5.59 13.06 2.25
N TRP A 200 4.32 12.72 2.43
CA TRP A 200 3.24 13.07 1.53
C TRP A 200 2.07 13.76 2.25
N PRO A 201 1.52 14.86 1.69
CA PRO A 201 2.06 15.63 0.58
C PRO A 201 3.23 16.54 1.00
N LEU A 202 4.13 16.86 0.07
CA LEU A 202 5.10 17.96 0.27
C LEU A 202 4.38 19.31 0.34
N ASP A 203 3.36 19.47 -0.51
CA ASP A 203 2.54 20.67 -0.52
C ASP A 203 1.64 20.71 0.71
N PRO A 204 1.55 21.85 1.41
CA PRO A 204 0.67 22.00 2.54
C PRO A 204 -0.80 22.10 2.12
N GLN A 205 -1.13 21.91 0.85
CA GLN A 205 -2.48 21.99 0.31
C GLN A 205 -2.76 20.72 -0.47
N LYS A 206 -3.85 20.02 -0.14
CA LYS A 206 -4.41 18.99 -1.00
C LYS A 206 -5.65 19.57 -1.65
N VAL A 207 -5.73 19.43 -2.97
CA VAL A 207 -6.97 19.68 -3.70
C VAL A 207 -8.06 18.79 -3.09
N PRO A 208 -9.17 19.37 -2.58
CA PRO A 208 -10.26 18.60 -2.01
C PRO A 208 -10.76 17.56 -3.01
N ARG A 209 -11.27 16.43 -2.49
CA ARG A 209 -11.78 15.34 -3.35
C ARG A 209 -12.88 15.83 -4.31
N ASP A 210 -13.67 16.79 -3.87
CA ASP A 210 -14.79 17.37 -4.61
C ASP A 210 -14.44 18.74 -5.22
N PHE A 211 -13.16 18.98 -5.50
CA PHE A 211 -12.73 20.22 -6.16
C PHE A 211 -13.41 20.38 -7.52
N ASP A 212 -14.25 21.40 -7.63
CA ASP A 212 -14.84 21.85 -8.88
C ASP A 212 -13.92 22.90 -9.50
N PRO A 213 -13.31 22.65 -10.67
CA PRO A 213 -12.47 23.64 -11.34
C PRO A 213 -13.24 24.91 -11.74
N GLU A 214 -14.57 24.88 -11.79
CA GLU A 214 -15.43 26.04 -12.07
C GLU A 214 -15.86 26.79 -10.78
N ASP A 215 -15.62 26.23 -9.59
CA ASP A 215 -15.85 26.85 -8.27
C ASP A 215 -14.63 26.63 -7.32
N PRO A 216 -13.52 27.33 -7.57
CA PRO A 216 -12.24 27.10 -6.90
C PRO A 216 -12.20 27.54 -5.43
N ASP A 217 -13.27 28.15 -4.90
CA ASP A 217 -13.36 28.65 -3.52
C ASP A 217 -13.69 27.55 -2.48
N GLY A 218 -13.76 26.28 -2.91
CA GLY A 218 -13.82 25.14 -2.00
C GLY A 218 -12.64 25.16 -1.01
N GLN A 219 -12.92 24.98 0.29
CA GLN A 219 -11.90 25.02 1.34
C GLN A 219 -10.75 24.05 1.01
N LEU A 220 -9.56 24.59 0.74
CA LEU A 220 -8.36 23.79 0.56
C LEU A 220 -8.04 23.08 1.89
N ASP A 221 -7.86 21.76 1.83
CA ASP A 221 -7.35 21.01 2.98
C ASP A 221 -5.90 21.43 3.21
N LEU A 222 -5.66 22.19 4.29
CA LEU A 222 -4.33 22.64 4.68
C LEU A 222 -3.64 21.56 5.55
N TYR A 223 -2.56 20.99 5.04
CA TYR A 223 -1.63 20.12 5.75
C TYR A 223 -0.46 20.99 6.27
N GLY A 224 -0.49 21.36 7.54
CA GLY A 224 0.61 22.11 8.13
C GLY A 224 1.93 21.34 8.09
N ILE A 225 3.00 21.99 7.62
CA ILE A 225 4.38 21.59 7.94
C ILE A 225 4.73 22.08 9.35
#